data_AF-A0A2E9JEY6-F1
#
_entry.id   AF-A0A2E9JEY6-F1
#
_cell.length_a   1.000
_cell.length_b   1.000
_cell.length_c   1.000
_cell.angle_alpha   90.00
_cell.angle_beta   90.00
_cell.angle_gamma   90.00
#
_symmetry.space_group_name_H-M   'P 1'
#
loop_
_entity.id
_entity.type
_entity.pdbx_description
1 polymer ?
#
loop_
_entity_poly.entity_id
_entity_poly.type
_entity_poly.pdbx_seq_one_letter_code
_entity_poly.pdbx_strand_id
1 'polypeptide(L)'
;MKLVRLIVLIATLGASPALLALTGSANVGSACATLEFMAKMVTLNAMLPADYDDIGELYAMEESLAELNSLVCQPVILTEFTRGSSSYYNGQLVSIDLYYDPWFFNNGQLFVAAPGEDTVIYYPNGRIMAYSWMHGDQAIFWPNGNLATDYFRVFDETWYYPDGNIITYYAGYTGGRWFYPFQRLDGGIGQQVISSNWGVHNEDFTFLNFRANGSLFTTQERIRRKLVFDDIDLLDVPGVLLLVTRLYQAYDIAKEFAPADVNITGAPY
;
A
#
# COMPACT_ATOMS: atom_id res chain seq x y z
N MET A 1 2.16 -52.82 -28.75
CA MET A 1 1.15 -51.74 -28.87
C MET A 1 0.48 -51.33 -27.56
N LYS A 2 0.20 -52.25 -26.60
CA LYS A 2 -0.40 -51.86 -25.29
C LYS A 2 0.54 -51.06 -24.37
N LEU A 3 1.84 -51.36 -24.38
CA LEU A 3 2.83 -50.65 -23.54
C LEU A 3 3.00 -49.17 -23.93
N VAL A 4 3.00 -48.88 -25.24
CA VAL A 4 3.15 -47.51 -25.76
C VAL A 4 1.93 -46.63 -25.41
N ARG A 5 0.72 -47.21 -25.38
CA ARG A 5 -0.49 -46.50 -24.93
C ARG A 5 -0.48 -46.20 -23.43
N LEU A 6 0.13 -47.06 -22.61
CA LEU A 6 0.25 -46.84 -21.16
C LEU A 6 1.25 -45.72 -20.83
N ILE A 7 2.35 -45.64 -21.58
CA ILE A 7 3.38 -44.60 -21.40
C ILE A 7 2.85 -43.22 -21.82
N VAL A 8 2.04 -43.13 -22.89
CA VAL A 8 1.41 -41.87 -23.32
C VAL A 8 0.34 -41.38 -22.31
N LEU A 9 -0.37 -42.30 -21.63
CA LEU A 9 -1.33 -41.94 -20.60
C LEU A 9 -0.64 -41.41 -19.33
N ILE A 10 0.51 -41.97 -18.95
CA ILE A 10 1.29 -41.50 -17.78
C ILE A 10 1.98 -40.16 -18.08
N ALA A 11 2.44 -39.93 -19.32
CA ALA A 11 3.04 -38.66 -19.73
C ALA A 11 2.03 -37.49 -19.77
N THR A 12 0.74 -37.77 -19.98
CA THR A 12 -0.34 -36.74 -19.98
C THR A 12 -0.89 -36.44 -18.59
N LEU A 13 -0.63 -37.30 -17.59
CA LEU A 13 -0.98 -37.09 -16.18
C LEU A 13 0.14 -36.43 -15.35
N GLY A 14 1.34 -36.27 -15.93
CA GLY A 14 2.51 -35.68 -15.24
C GLY A 14 2.62 -34.15 -15.32
N ALA A 15 1.83 -33.51 -16.19
CA ALA A 15 1.77 -32.04 -16.28
C ALA A 15 0.61 -31.53 -15.42
N SER A 16 0.79 -31.54 -14.11
CA SER A 16 -0.21 -31.00 -13.17
C SER A 16 -0.20 -29.47 -13.23
N PRO A 17 -1.28 -28.79 -13.68
CA PRO A 17 -1.38 -27.32 -13.62
C PRO A 17 -1.46 -26.77 -12.19
N ALA A 18 -1.56 -27.64 -11.18
CA ALA A 18 -1.66 -27.27 -9.77
C ALA A 18 -0.43 -26.50 -9.24
N LEU A 19 0.78 -26.83 -9.72
CA LEU A 19 2.01 -26.13 -9.30
C LEU A 19 2.07 -24.69 -9.84
N LEU A 20 1.60 -24.47 -11.07
CA LEU A 20 1.48 -23.13 -11.65
C LEU A 20 0.32 -22.35 -11.03
N ALA A 21 -0.81 -23.00 -10.74
CA ALA A 21 -1.93 -22.34 -10.07
C ALA A 21 -1.56 -21.84 -8.65
N LEU A 22 -0.69 -22.56 -7.92
CA LEU A 22 -0.14 -22.14 -6.63
C LEU A 22 0.73 -20.88 -6.76
N THR A 23 1.57 -20.77 -7.79
CA THR A 23 2.38 -19.56 -8.01
C THR A 23 1.53 -18.38 -8.50
N GLY A 24 0.59 -18.61 -9.41
CA GLY A 24 -0.27 -17.56 -9.93
C GLY A 24 -1.18 -16.93 -8.88
N SER A 25 -1.73 -17.72 -7.94
CA SER A 25 -2.51 -17.17 -6.82
C SER A 25 -1.65 -16.32 -5.88
N ALA A 26 -0.37 -16.68 -5.68
CA ALA A 26 0.55 -15.88 -4.87
C ALA A 26 0.90 -14.55 -5.56
N ASN A 27 1.07 -14.57 -6.89
CA ASN A 27 1.31 -13.39 -7.70
C ASN A 27 0.17 -12.36 -7.60
N VAL A 28 -1.09 -12.83 -7.70
CA VAL A 28 -2.27 -11.97 -7.49
C VAL A 28 -2.29 -11.41 -6.08
N GLY A 29 -2.07 -12.24 -5.06
CA GLY A 29 -2.00 -11.80 -3.67
C GLY A 29 -0.95 -10.70 -3.47
N SER A 30 0.22 -10.86 -4.08
CA SER A 30 1.31 -9.87 -4.04
C SER A 30 0.91 -8.54 -4.69
N ALA A 31 0.36 -8.59 -5.91
CA ALA A 31 -0.11 -7.40 -6.61
C ALA A 31 -1.27 -6.70 -5.88
N CYS A 32 -2.16 -7.45 -5.23
CA CYS A 32 -3.23 -6.90 -4.41
C CYS A 32 -2.71 -6.18 -3.17
N ALA A 33 -1.75 -6.76 -2.47
CA ALA A 33 -1.10 -6.08 -1.35
C ALA A 33 -0.40 -4.78 -1.82
N THR A 34 0.27 -4.84 -2.97
CA THR A 34 0.88 -3.66 -3.62
C THR A 34 -0.15 -2.58 -3.90
N LEU A 35 -1.32 -2.95 -4.40
CA LEU A 35 -2.43 -2.05 -4.67
C LEU A 35 -2.98 -1.41 -3.39
N GLU A 36 -3.13 -2.18 -2.31
CA GLU A 36 -3.53 -1.68 -1.00
C GLU A 36 -2.52 -0.68 -0.43
N PHE A 37 -1.23 -1.00 -0.51
CA PHE A 37 -0.16 -0.09 -0.09
C PHE A 37 -0.16 1.20 -0.92
N MET A 38 -0.34 1.09 -2.25
CA MET A 38 -0.48 2.23 -3.14
C MET A 38 -1.67 3.10 -2.76
N ALA A 39 -2.83 2.50 -2.46
CA ALA A 39 -4.01 3.24 -2.04
C ALA A 39 -3.77 4.00 -0.74
N LYS A 40 -3.07 3.41 0.23
CA LYS A 40 -2.67 4.12 1.44
C LYS A 40 -1.78 5.33 1.14
N MET A 41 -0.82 5.17 0.22
CA MET A 41 0.07 6.26 -0.19
C MET A 41 -0.70 7.39 -0.86
N VAL A 42 -1.65 7.07 -1.75
CA VAL A 42 -2.53 8.07 -2.37
C VAL A 42 -3.40 8.77 -1.34
N THR A 43 -4.03 8.04 -0.43
CA THR A 43 -4.89 8.67 0.58
C THR A 43 -4.10 9.57 1.52
N LEU A 44 -2.92 9.15 1.97
CA LEU A 44 -2.07 10.02 2.78
C LEU A 44 -1.69 11.30 2.04
N ASN A 45 -1.38 11.18 0.75
CA ASN A 45 -1.09 12.35 -0.07
C ASN A 45 -2.30 13.27 -0.22
N ALA A 46 -3.50 12.70 -0.39
CA ALA A 46 -4.74 13.49 -0.47
C ALA A 46 -5.09 14.17 0.87
N MET A 47 -4.79 13.52 2.00
CA MET A 47 -5.01 14.07 3.34
C MET A 47 -3.99 15.16 3.71
N LEU A 48 -2.75 15.00 3.25
CA LEU A 48 -1.60 15.83 3.60
C LEU A 48 -0.83 16.24 2.33
N PRO A 49 -1.46 17.04 1.46
CA PRO A 49 -0.91 17.38 0.16
C PRO A 49 0.29 18.31 0.29
N ALA A 50 1.23 18.19 -0.66
CA ALA A 50 2.24 19.22 -0.87
C ALA A 50 1.62 20.49 -1.49
N ASP A 51 2.36 21.61 -1.42
CA ASP A 51 1.89 22.94 -1.87
C ASP A 51 1.34 22.99 -3.30
N TYR A 52 1.80 22.09 -4.18
CA TYR A 52 1.45 22.07 -5.61
C TYR A 52 0.72 20.79 -6.03
N ASP A 53 0.24 19.99 -5.08
CA ASP A 53 -0.51 18.78 -5.40
C ASP A 53 -1.93 19.12 -5.88
N ASP A 54 -2.36 18.43 -6.92
CA ASP A 54 -3.74 18.52 -7.41
C ASP A 54 -4.61 17.51 -6.64
N ILE A 55 -5.39 18.02 -5.69
CA ILE A 55 -6.31 17.20 -4.87
C ILE A 55 -7.35 16.48 -5.74
N GLY A 56 -7.79 17.10 -6.84
CA GLY A 56 -8.72 16.47 -7.77
C GLY A 56 -8.10 15.27 -8.47
N GLU A 57 -6.82 15.38 -8.87
CA GLU A 57 -6.06 14.24 -9.40
C GLU A 57 -5.96 13.12 -8.36
N LEU A 58 -5.58 13.45 -7.12
CA LEU A 58 -5.42 12.44 -6.07
C LEU A 58 -6.73 11.68 -5.76
N TYR A 59 -7.87 12.37 -5.70
CA TYR A 59 -9.16 11.69 -5.54
C TYR A 59 -9.53 10.83 -6.75
N ALA A 60 -9.26 11.28 -7.97
CA ALA A 60 -9.47 10.45 -9.16
C ALA A 60 -8.59 9.19 -9.15
N MET A 61 -7.36 9.29 -8.61
CA MET A 61 -6.49 8.14 -8.41
C MET A 61 -7.07 7.16 -7.38
N GLU A 62 -7.62 7.64 -6.25
CA GLU A 62 -8.29 6.78 -5.26
C GLU A 62 -9.46 6.00 -5.87
N GLU A 63 -10.30 6.66 -6.68
CA GLU A 63 -11.40 6.02 -7.39
C GLU A 63 -10.89 4.93 -8.36
N SER A 64 -9.83 5.23 -9.12
CA SER A 64 -9.21 4.25 -10.02
C SER A 64 -8.65 3.04 -9.27
N LEU A 65 -8.09 3.23 -8.08
CA LEU A 65 -7.55 2.16 -7.25
C LEU A 65 -8.66 1.29 -6.65
N ALA A 66 -9.76 1.93 -6.20
CA ALA A 66 -10.93 1.24 -5.69
C ALA A 66 -11.58 0.36 -6.76
N GLU A 67 -11.72 0.88 -7.98
CA GLU A 67 -12.27 0.13 -9.10
C GLU A 67 -11.41 -1.09 -9.42
N LEU A 68 -10.08 -0.94 -9.55
CA LEU A 68 -9.18 -2.07 -9.77
C LEU A 68 -9.27 -3.11 -8.64
N ASN A 69 -9.22 -2.68 -7.38
CA ASN A 69 -9.33 -3.55 -6.20
C ASN A 69 -10.62 -4.39 -6.23
N SER A 70 -11.75 -3.76 -6.55
CA SER A 70 -13.05 -4.43 -6.63
C SER A 70 -13.10 -5.53 -7.71
N LEU A 71 -12.36 -5.34 -8.80
CA LEU A 71 -12.35 -6.26 -9.93
C LEU A 71 -11.39 -7.43 -9.74
N VAL A 72 -10.24 -7.23 -9.09
CA VAL A 72 -9.15 -8.23 -9.08
C VAL A 72 -8.77 -8.77 -7.71
N CYS A 73 -9.00 -8.01 -6.63
CA CYS A 73 -8.54 -8.37 -5.29
C CYS A 73 -9.67 -8.78 -4.34
N GLN A 74 -10.84 -8.15 -4.46
CA GLN A 74 -12.04 -8.52 -3.70
C GLN A 74 -12.84 -9.75 -4.22
N PRO A 75 -12.61 -10.32 -5.42
CA PRO A 75 -13.27 -11.56 -5.81
C PRO A 75 -12.86 -12.74 -4.92
N VAL A 76 -13.83 -13.42 -4.33
CA VAL A 76 -13.59 -14.63 -3.50
C VAL A 76 -13.05 -15.81 -4.32
N ILE A 77 -13.27 -15.83 -5.65
CA ILE A 77 -12.87 -16.92 -6.54
C ILE A 77 -12.35 -16.36 -7.87
N LEU A 78 -11.09 -16.69 -8.19
CA LEU A 78 -10.52 -16.48 -9.51
C LEU A 78 -10.91 -17.65 -10.42
N THR A 79 -11.83 -17.38 -11.34
CA THR A 79 -12.31 -18.30 -12.38
C THR A 79 -11.63 -17.96 -13.69
N GLU A 80 -11.80 -18.78 -14.74
CA GLU A 80 -11.32 -18.38 -16.08
C GLU A 80 -11.90 -17.03 -16.53
N PHE A 81 -13.10 -16.66 -16.08
CA PHE A 81 -13.76 -15.41 -16.43
C PHE A 81 -13.23 -14.20 -15.63
N THR A 82 -12.91 -14.39 -14.34
CA THR A 82 -12.41 -13.29 -13.49
C THR A 82 -10.88 -13.16 -13.51
N ARG A 83 -10.17 -14.23 -13.87
CA ARG A 83 -8.72 -14.26 -14.10
C ARG A 83 -8.35 -13.84 -15.52
N GLY A 84 -9.08 -14.33 -16.51
CA GLY A 84 -8.74 -14.17 -17.92
C GLY A 84 -9.51 -13.04 -18.59
N SER A 85 -8.80 -12.16 -19.29
CA SER A 85 -9.38 -11.09 -20.11
C SER A 85 -10.38 -10.19 -19.36
N SER A 86 -10.00 -9.78 -18.15
CA SER A 86 -10.77 -8.88 -17.29
C SER A 86 -10.74 -7.45 -17.86
N SER A 87 -11.88 -6.76 -17.82
CA SER A 87 -12.02 -5.39 -18.33
C SER A 87 -12.90 -4.54 -17.42
N TYR A 88 -12.64 -3.23 -17.43
CA TYR A 88 -13.45 -2.22 -16.77
C TYR A 88 -14.77 -2.00 -17.53
N TYR A 89 -15.73 -1.33 -16.89
CA TYR A 89 -17.02 -1.01 -17.53
C TYR A 89 -16.85 -0.11 -18.77
N ASN A 90 -15.81 0.73 -18.79
CA ASN A 90 -15.47 1.59 -19.92
C ASN A 90 -14.80 0.84 -21.10
N GLY A 91 -14.60 -0.48 -20.99
CA GLY A 91 -13.98 -1.33 -22.01
C GLY A 91 -12.45 -1.39 -21.97
N GLN A 92 -11.82 -0.64 -21.06
CA GLN A 92 -10.38 -0.74 -20.86
C GLN A 92 -10.01 -2.11 -20.30
N LEU A 93 -8.92 -2.70 -20.81
CA LEU A 93 -8.42 -3.98 -20.32
C LEU A 93 -7.83 -3.77 -18.91
N VAL A 94 -8.19 -4.66 -17.97
CA VAL A 94 -7.49 -4.80 -16.69
C VAL A 94 -6.26 -5.68 -16.89
N SER A 95 -6.46 -6.91 -17.35
CA SER A 95 -5.39 -7.85 -17.71
C SER A 95 -5.94 -8.98 -18.58
N ILE A 96 -5.09 -9.58 -19.41
CA ILE A 96 -5.41 -10.81 -20.15
C ILE A 96 -5.24 -12.08 -19.29
N ASP A 97 -4.32 -12.06 -18.32
CA ASP A 97 -4.15 -13.11 -17.30
C ASP A 97 -3.66 -12.47 -16.00
N LEU A 98 -4.53 -12.39 -15.00
CA LEU A 98 -4.18 -11.80 -13.71
C LEU A 98 -3.00 -12.47 -13.01
N TYR A 99 -2.61 -13.70 -13.38
CA TYR A 99 -1.52 -14.40 -12.73
C TYR A 99 -0.13 -13.96 -13.17
N TYR A 100 0.03 -13.56 -14.44
CA TYR A 100 1.35 -13.43 -15.06
C TYR A 100 1.47 -12.23 -15.99
N ASP A 101 0.35 -11.70 -16.49
CA ASP A 101 0.35 -10.63 -17.48
C ASP A 101 0.17 -9.25 -16.82
N PRO A 102 0.48 -8.16 -17.54
CA PRO A 102 0.37 -6.80 -17.02
C PRO A 102 -1.03 -6.45 -16.51
N TRP A 103 -1.10 -5.64 -15.46
CA TRP A 103 -2.34 -5.03 -14.97
C TRP A 103 -2.37 -3.55 -15.31
N PHE A 104 -3.53 -3.05 -15.70
CA PHE A 104 -3.75 -1.65 -16.05
C PHE A 104 -4.87 -1.03 -15.22
N PHE A 105 -4.77 0.27 -14.99
CA PHE A 105 -5.84 1.11 -14.45
C PHE A 105 -6.95 1.38 -15.48
N ASN A 106 -8.07 1.92 -15.02
CA ASN A 106 -9.24 2.22 -15.87
C ASN A 106 -8.96 3.26 -16.97
N ASN A 107 -7.92 4.08 -16.80
CA ASN A 107 -7.42 5.05 -17.78
C ASN A 107 -6.38 4.46 -18.75
N GLY A 108 -6.06 3.17 -18.62
CA GLY A 108 -5.08 2.45 -19.43
C GLY A 108 -3.62 2.64 -19.01
N GLN A 109 -3.36 3.36 -17.93
CA GLN A 109 -2.03 3.44 -17.33
C GLN A 109 -1.65 2.05 -16.79
N LEU A 110 -0.42 1.63 -17.07
CA LEU A 110 0.16 0.41 -16.50
C LEU A 110 0.22 0.56 -14.97
N PHE A 111 -0.16 -0.47 -14.23
CA PHE A 111 0.05 -0.59 -12.77
C PHE A 111 1.32 -1.41 -12.49
N VAL A 112 1.34 -2.66 -12.96
CA VAL A 112 2.44 -3.62 -12.80
C VAL A 112 2.59 -4.44 -14.08
N ALA A 113 3.83 -4.69 -14.50
CA ALA A 113 4.10 -5.43 -15.73
C ALA A 113 3.94 -6.95 -15.57
N ALA A 114 4.26 -7.47 -14.40
CA ALA A 114 4.09 -8.88 -14.05
C ALA A 114 3.85 -8.99 -12.53
N PRO A 115 2.65 -9.42 -12.10
CA PRO A 115 2.31 -9.63 -10.70
C PRO A 115 3.29 -10.59 -10.01
N GLY A 116 3.75 -10.26 -8.80
CA GLY A 116 4.69 -11.08 -8.03
C GLY A 116 6.14 -11.08 -8.54
N GLU A 117 6.43 -10.39 -9.64
CA GLU A 117 7.78 -10.26 -10.18
C GLU A 117 8.40 -8.91 -9.83
N ASP A 118 9.73 -8.86 -9.89
CA ASP A 118 10.46 -7.61 -9.67
C ASP A 118 10.29 -6.66 -10.85
N THR A 119 9.39 -5.69 -10.70
CA THR A 119 9.04 -4.74 -11.76
C THR A 119 8.81 -3.35 -11.22
N VAL A 120 8.77 -2.38 -12.13
CA VAL A 120 8.38 -1.00 -11.82
C VAL A 120 6.89 -0.96 -11.52
N ILE A 121 6.53 -0.30 -10.42
CA ILE A 121 5.16 -0.05 -10.02
C ILE A 121 4.80 1.40 -10.32
N TYR A 122 3.66 1.59 -10.97
CA TYR A 122 3.19 2.89 -11.43
C TYR A 122 1.88 3.25 -10.76
N TYR A 123 1.73 4.53 -10.43
CA TYR A 123 0.49 5.14 -10.03
C TYR A 123 -0.47 5.35 -11.22
N PRO A 124 -1.78 5.55 -10.99
CA PRO A 124 -2.73 5.87 -12.06
C PRO A 124 -2.39 7.13 -12.88
N ASN A 125 -1.68 8.12 -12.31
CA ASN A 125 -1.19 9.30 -13.03
C ASN A 125 0.11 9.06 -13.82
N GLY A 126 0.62 7.82 -13.85
CA GLY A 126 1.80 7.41 -14.59
C GLY A 126 3.13 7.69 -13.90
N ARG A 127 3.12 8.30 -12.71
CA ARG A 127 4.33 8.43 -11.89
C ARG A 127 4.75 7.08 -11.31
N ILE A 128 6.04 6.93 -11.07
CA ILE A 128 6.63 5.72 -10.52
C ILE A 128 6.47 5.76 -9.00
N MET A 129 6.04 4.64 -8.43
CA MET A 129 6.02 4.41 -6.99
C MET A 129 7.29 3.72 -6.53
N ALA A 130 7.74 2.71 -7.28
CA ALA A 130 8.92 1.90 -7.00
C ALA A 130 9.52 1.41 -8.31
N TYR A 131 10.85 1.34 -8.41
CA TYR A 131 11.53 0.86 -9.62
C TYR A 131 11.70 -0.67 -9.66
N SER A 132 11.75 -1.32 -8.50
CA SER A 132 12.14 -2.72 -8.32
C SER A 132 11.38 -3.30 -7.12
N TRP A 133 10.06 -3.38 -7.21
CA TRP A 133 9.15 -3.60 -6.07
C TRP A 133 9.46 -4.80 -5.16
N MET A 134 10.06 -5.88 -5.68
CA MET A 134 10.39 -7.05 -4.88
C MET A 134 11.65 -6.85 -4.01
N HIS A 135 12.40 -5.77 -4.23
CA HIS A 135 13.59 -5.42 -3.45
C HIS A 135 13.23 -4.48 -2.29
N GLY A 136 13.34 -4.98 -1.07
CA GLY A 136 13.16 -4.22 0.17
C GLY A 136 14.34 -3.32 0.52
N ASP A 137 15.05 -2.77 -0.44
CA ASP A 137 16.21 -1.88 -0.26
C ASP A 137 16.24 -0.82 -1.37
N GLN A 138 15.06 -0.36 -1.78
CA GLN A 138 14.86 0.61 -2.84
C GLN A 138 14.11 1.85 -2.37
N ALA A 139 14.18 2.90 -3.18
CA ALA A 139 13.41 4.11 -2.98
C ALA A 139 11.91 3.91 -3.29
N ILE A 140 11.07 4.52 -2.47
CA ILE A 140 9.63 4.66 -2.71
C ILE A 140 9.31 6.13 -2.90
N PHE A 141 8.41 6.40 -3.83
CA PHE A 141 7.96 7.74 -4.16
C PHE A 141 6.47 7.89 -3.89
N TRP A 142 6.06 9.10 -3.51
CA TRP A 142 4.67 9.50 -3.40
C TRP A 142 4.02 9.66 -4.79
N PRO A 143 2.68 9.70 -4.86
CA PRO A 143 1.95 9.95 -6.11
C PRO A 143 2.26 11.30 -6.76
N ASN A 144 2.80 12.26 -6.00
CA ASN A 144 3.27 13.54 -6.51
C ASN A 144 4.71 13.49 -7.09
N GLY A 145 5.40 12.36 -6.93
CA GLY A 145 6.77 12.12 -7.38
C GLY A 145 7.85 12.46 -6.35
N ASN A 146 7.49 13.01 -5.19
CA ASN A 146 8.46 13.27 -4.13
C ASN A 146 8.88 11.97 -3.44
N LEU A 147 10.11 11.94 -2.92
CA LEU A 147 10.66 10.79 -2.22
C LEU A 147 9.89 10.53 -0.92
N ALA A 148 9.50 9.28 -0.69
CA ALA A 148 8.90 8.83 0.57
C ALA A 148 9.96 8.20 1.48
N THR A 149 10.84 7.37 0.96
CA THR A 149 12.00 6.79 1.66
C THR A 149 13.03 6.33 0.63
N ASP A 150 14.31 6.35 0.99
CA ASP A 150 15.40 5.83 0.15
C ASP A 150 15.49 4.30 0.17
N TYR A 151 15.11 3.67 1.28
CA TYR A 151 15.15 2.22 1.45
C TYR A 151 13.86 1.72 2.11
N PHE A 152 13.07 0.97 1.36
CA PHE A 152 11.78 0.46 1.79
C PHE A 152 11.88 -0.82 2.59
N ARG A 153 11.17 -0.96 3.73
CA ARG A 153 11.22 -2.16 4.62
C ARG A 153 12.59 -2.43 5.23
N VAL A 154 13.42 -1.40 5.32
CA VAL A 154 14.69 -1.44 6.06
C VAL A 154 14.51 -0.71 7.39
N PHE A 155 15.18 -1.22 8.41
CA PHE A 155 15.26 -0.58 9.72
C PHE A 155 16.17 0.65 9.68
N ASP A 156 15.97 1.59 10.59
CA ASP A 156 16.79 2.82 10.65
C ASP A 156 16.62 3.75 9.44
N GLU A 157 15.46 3.66 8.77
CA GLU A 157 15.20 4.50 7.61
C GLU A 157 14.38 5.74 7.95
N THR A 158 14.67 6.79 7.19
CA THR A 158 13.93 8.06 7.27
C THR A 158 12.81 8.05 6.25
N TRP A 159 11.60 8.32 6.72
CA TRP A 159 10.45 8.52 5.86
C TRP A 159 10.06 9.99 5.81
N TYR A 160 9.56 10.42 4.67
CA TYR A 160 9.16 11.79 4.41
C TYR A 160 7.69 11.83 3.99
N TYR A 161 6.98 12.87 4.44
CA TYR A 161 5.68 13.26 3.93
C TYR A 161 5.81 13.73 2.48
N PRO A 162 4.69 13.83 1.76
CA PRO A 162 4.72 14.28 0.38
C PRO A 162 5.26 15.69 0.16
N ASP A 163 5.27 16.53 1.19
CA ASP A 163 5.86 17.88 1.18
C ASP A 163 7.35 17.91 1.59
N GLY A 164 7.93 16.75 1.91
CA GLY A 164 9.33 16.61 2.33
C GLY A 164 9.57 16.75 3.84
N ASN A 165 8.54 17.00 4.64
CA ASN A 165 8.65 16.97 6.10
C ASN A 165 8.90 15.54 6.59
N ILE A 166 9.62 15.34 7.71
CA ILE A 166 9.98 13.98 8.17
C ILE A 166 8.76 13.31 8.81
N ILE A 167 8.43 12.07 8.44
CA ILE A 167 7.46 11.25 9.15
C ILE A 167 8.11 10.59 10.35
N THR A 168 9.24 9.93 10.12
CA THR A 168 9.99 9.21 11.15
C THR A 168 11.46 9.10 10.78
N TYR A 169 12.30 9.02 11.80
CA TYR A 169 13.65 8.46 11.70
C TYR A 169 13.73 7.29 12.67
N TYR A 170 14.45 6.25 12.31
CA TYR A 170 14.39 4.93 12.95
C TYR A 170 13.09 4.15 12.68
N ALA A 171 12.60 4.14 11.43
CA ALA A 171 11.51 3.25 11.05
C ALA A 171 11.83 1.78 11.38
N GLY A 172 10.80 1.02 11.77
CA GLY A 172 10.93 -0.39 12.17
C GLY A 172 11.39 -0.66 13.61
N TYR A 173 11.78 0.35 14.41
CA TYR A 173 12.14 0.11 15.81
C TYR A 173 11.11 0.66 16.78
N THR A 174 10.74 -0.16 17.76
CA THR A 174 10.16 0.32 19.02
C THR A 174 11.07 1.40 19.62
N GLY A 175 10.53 2.59 19.87
CA GLY A 175 11.32 3.76 20.29
C GLY A 175 11.71 4.74 19.17
N GLY A 176 11.34 4.43 17.93
CA GLY A 176 11.44 5.36 16.79
C GLY A 176 10.61 6.61 17.03
N ARG A 177 11.03 7.73 16.43
CA ARG A 177 10.35 9.02 16.62
C ARG A 177 9.48 9.34 15.44
N TRP A 178 8.20 9.52 15.71
CA TRP A 178 7.16 9.82 14.73
C TRP A 178 6.76 11.29 14.83
N PHE A 179 6.49 11.93 13.70
CA PHE A 179 6.28 13.37 13.60
C PHE A 179 5.01 13.69 12.82
N TYR A 180 4.38 14.81 13.19
CA TYR A 180 3.29 15.39 12.42
C TYR A 180 3.81 16.11 11.17
N PRO A 181 2.97 16.21 10.12
CA PRO A 181 3.32 16.82 8.82
C PRO A 181 3.38 18.35 8.86
N PHE A 182 3.11 19.00 10.00
CA PHE A 182 3.14 20.46 10.10
C PHE A 182 4.15 20.94 11.14
N GLN A 183 4.58 22.18 10.93
CA GLN A 183 5.46 22.87 11.86
C GLN A 183 4.80 23.05 13.21
N ARG A 184 5.60 23.05 14.28
CA ARG A 184 5.13 23.06 15.67
C ARG A 184 4.06 24.15 15.89
N LEU A 185 2.98 23.76 16.58
CA LEU A 185 1.88 24.67 16.94
C LEU A 185 2.33 25.80 17.89
N ASP A 186 3.52 25.71 18.48
CA ASP A 186 4.09 26.73 19.35
C ASP A 186 4.86 27.83 18.60
N GLY A 187 4.86 27.80 17.25
CA GLY A 187 5.56 28.78 16.42
C GLY A 187 7.08 28.61 16.37
N GLY A 188 7.61 27.53 16.94
CA GLY A 188 9.00 27.13 16.75
C GLY A 188 9.25 26.58 15.36
N ILE A 189 10.47 26.76 14.84
CA ILE A 189 10.92 26.14 13.59
C ILE A 189 11.14 24.64 13.84
N GLY A 190 10.43 23.77 13.12
CA GLY A 190 10.57 22.30 13.19
C GLY A 190 9.24 21.57 13.27
N GLN A 191 9.25 20.25 13.41
CA GLN A 191 8.04 19.41 13.49
C GLN A 191 7.65 19.03 14.92
N GLN A 192 6.40 18.63 15.13
CA GLN A 192 5.92 18.13 16.43
C GLN A 192 6.01 16.61 16.51
N VAL A 193 6.68 16.10 17.55
CA VAL A 193 6.77 14.66 17.84
C VAL A 193 5.39 14.14 18.25
N ILE A 194 4.89 13.15 17.52
CA ILE A 194 3.68 12.37 17.83
C ILE A 194 3.99 11.45 19.02
N SER A 195 5.06 10.68 18.90
CA SER A 195 5.69 9.97 20.00
C SER A 195 7.11 9.53 19.66
N SER A 196 7.84 9.14 20.69
CA SER A 196 9.15 8.50 20.61
C SER A 196 9.18 7.08 21.17
N ASN A 197 8.05 6.51 21.59
CA ASN A 197 8.02 5.23 22.32
C ASN A 197 6.95 4.25 21.82
N TRP A 198 6.52 4.37 20.55
CA TRP A 198 5.46 3.54 19.98
C TRP A 198 5.74 2.04 20.13
N GLY A 199 4.68 1.28 20.45
CA GLY A 199 4.74 -0.17 20.69
C GLY A 199 4.55 -0.58 22.14
N VAL A 200 4.35 0.37 23.07
CA VAL A 200 4.16 0.06 24.50
C VAL A 200 2.69 0.18 24.90
N HIS A 201 2.13 -0.86 25.52
CA HIS A 201 0.78 -0.80 26.08
C HIS A 201 0.66 0.35 27.09
N ASN A 202 -0.44 1.11 27.03
CA ASN A 202 -0.74 2.27 27.88
C ASN A 202 0.12 3.53 27.65
N GLU A 203 0.84 3.59 26.54
CA GLU A 203 1.58 4.79 26.16
C GLU A 203 0.67 5.98 25.85
N ASP A 204 1.15 7.17 26.21
CA ASP A 204 0.56 8.43 25.81
C ASP A 204 1.17 8.89 24.48
N PHE A 205 0.33 9.30 23.54
CA PHE A 205 0.75 9.90 22.28
C PHE A 205 0.09 11.27 22.10
N THR A 206 0.77 12.15 21.39
CA THR A 206 0.17 13.42 20.97
C THR A 206 -0.76 13.12 19.81
N PHE A 207 -2.02 13.54 19.94
CA PHE A 207 -3.08 13.35 18.95
C PHE A 207 -3.49 14.68 18.32
N LEU A 208 -3.73 14.69 17.01
CA LEU A 208 -4.16 15.85 16.25
C LEU A 208 -5.68 15.89 16.10
N ASN A 209 -6.27 16.99 16.51
CA ASN A 209 -7.69 17.27 16.34
C ASN A 209 -7.92 18.45 15.42
N PHE A 210 -9.10 18.45 14.81
CA PHE A 210 -9.64 19.55 14.04
C PHE A 210 -10.85 20.12 14.78
N ARG A 211 -10.90 21.44 14.89
CA ARG A 211 -12.13 22.12 15.29
C ARG A 211 -13.10 22.16 14.11
N ALA A 212 -14.38 22.42 14.41
CA ALA A 212 -15.42 22.55 13.39
C ALA A 212 -15.15 23.66 12.34
N ASN A 213 -14.28 24.61 12.67
CA ASN A 213 -13.83 25.67 11.75
C ASN A 213 -12.55 25.30 10.97
N GLY A 214 -12.10 24.04 11.05
CA GLY A 214 -10.88 23.54 10.40
C GLY A 214 -9.58 23.86 11.13
N SER A 215 -9.59 24.63 12.23
CA SER A 215 -8.35 24.95 12.95
C SER A 215 -7.84 23.73 13.73
N LEU A 216 -6.54 23.49 13.65
CA LEU A 216 -5.84 22.37 14.28
C LEU A 216 -5.56 22.63 15.76
N PHE A 217 -5.57 21.57 16.57
CA PHE A 217 -5.01 21.57 17.92
C PHE A 217 -4.57 20.15 18.32
N THR A 218 -3.61 20.04 19.22
CA THR A 218 -3.19 18.73 19.76
C THR A 218 -3.78 18.46 21.12
N THR A 219 -4.18 17.20 21.37
CA THR A 219 -4.46 16.67 22.71
C THR A 219 -3.49 15.54 23.01
N GLN A 220 -3.29 15.21 24.28
CA GLN A 220 -2.56 14.01 24.65
C GLN A 220 -3.59 12.90 24.90
N GLU A 221 -3.45 11.79 24.19
CA GLU A 221 -4.32 10.62 24.32
C GLU A 221 -3.50 9.41 24.74
N ARG A 222 -4.18 8.43 25.34
CA ARG A 222 -3.57 7.16 25.76
C ARG A 222 -4.09 6.02 24.91
N ILE A 223 -3.20 5.11 24.52
CA ILE A 223 -3.59 3.91 23.76
C ILE A 223 -4.47 3.02 24.66
N ARG A 224 -5.80 3.05 24.45
CA ARG A 224 -6.75 2.49 25.41
C ARG A 224 -7.01 0.99 25.31
N ARG A 225 -6.74 0.30 24.19
CA ARG A 225 -7.00 -1.17 24.11
C ARG A 225 -6.50 -2.02 22.94
N LYS A 226 -5.81 -1.52 21.91
CA LYS A 226 -5.40 -2.40 20.80
C LYS A 226 -4.35 -1.85 19.82
N LEU A 227 -3.72 -0.72 20.10
CA LEU A 227 -2.69 -0.16 19.22
C LEU A 227 -1.29 -0.50 19.74
N VAL A 228 -0.94 -1.77 19.65
CA VAL A 228 0.44 -2.22 19.90
C VAL A 228 0.94 -2.69 18.56
N PHE A 229 1.86 -1.91 17.99
CA PHE A 229 2.59 -2.26 16.78
C PHE A 229 3.81 -3.07 17.19
N ASP A 230 4.09 -4.17 16.49
CA ASP A 230 5.39 -4.81 16.56
C ASP A 230 6.40 -4.09 15.64
N ASP A 231 7.66 -4.52 15.67
CA ASP A 231 8.72 -3.90 14.86
C ASP A 231 8.46 -4.04 13.34
N ILE A 232 7.70 -5.05 12.91
CA ILE A 232 7.34 -5.26 11.49
C ILE A 232 6.25 -4.25 11.09
N ASP A 233 5.24 -4.06 11.94
CA ASP A 233 4.20 -3.06 11.73
C ASP A 233 4.78 -1.65 11.61
N LEU A 234 5.83 -1.35 12.37
CA LEU A 234 6.52 -0.06 12.34
C LEU A 234 7.31 0.19 11.04
N LEU A 235 7.42 -0.79 10.14
CA LEU A 235 7.91 -0.61 8.77
C LEU A 235 6.80 -0.17 7.80
N ASP A 236 5.52 -0.45 8.08
CA ASP A 236 4.36 0.03 7.30
C ASP A 236 3.98 1.46 7.71
N VAL A 237 4.91 2.40 7.51
CA VAL A 237 4.76 3.82 7.87
C VAL A 237 3.43 4.42 7.36
N PRO A 238 3.00 4.18 6.10
CA PRO A 238 1.69 4.62 5.64
C PRO A 238 0.52 4.04 6.44
N GLY A 239 0.52 2.74 6.70
CA GLY A 239 -0.52 2.09 7.52
C GLY A 239 -0.58 2.66 8.94
N VAL A 240 0.58 2.87 9.55
CA VAL A 240 0.74 3.43 10.90
C VAL A 240 0.19 4.86 10.98
N LEU A 241 0.53 5.72 10.01
CA LEU A 241 -0.01 7.08 9.92
C LEU A 241 -1.52 7.10 9.69
N LEU A 242 -2.02 6.25 8.79
CA LEU A 242 -3.45 6.11 8.55
C LEU A 242 -4.18 5.62 9.77
N LEU A 243 -3.65 4.66 10.52
CA LEU A 243 -4.27 4.23 11.77
C LEU A 243 -4.36 5.38 12.78
N VAL A 244 -3.31 6.19 12.92
CA VAL A 244 -3.32 7.30 13.90
C VAL A 244 -4.14 8.50 13.46
N THR A 245 -4.24 8.77 12.16
CA THR A 245 -5.12 9.79 11.61
C THR A 245 -6.59 9.33 11.55
N ARG A 246 -6.86 8.05 11.21
CA ARG A 246 -8.20 7.47 10.95
C ARG A 246 -8.88 6.78 12.12
N LEU A 247 -8.16 6.21 13.11
CA LEU A 247 -8.82 5.54 14.25
C LEU A 247 -9.67 6.50 15.10
N TYR A 248 -9.58 7.81 14.85
CA TYR A 248 -10.33 8.83 15.59
C TYR A 248 -11.09 9.82 14.69
N GLN A 249 -11.23 9.55 13.39
CA GLN A 249 -12.08 10.34 12.47
C GLN A 249 -12.96 9.43 11.59
N ALA A 250 -14.20 9.83 11.32
CA ALA A 250 -15.26 8.97 10.79
C ALA A 250 -15.45 9.07 9.26
N TYR A 251 -15.87 7.94 8.66
CA TYR A 251 -16.11 7.64 7.24
C TYR A 251 -14.95 7.93 6.29
N ASP A 252 -14.12 6.91 6.06
CA ASP A 252 -13.00 6.96 5.12
C ASP A 252 -13.08 5.76 4.17
N ILE A 253 -13.04 6.04 2.87
CA ILE A 253 -13.08 5.07 1.76
C ILE A 253 -11.89 4.11 1.86
N ALA A 254 -10.78 4.53 2.45
CA ALA A 254 -9.62 3.68 2.58
C ALA A 254 -9.66 2.73 3.79
N LYS A 255 -10.81 2.65 4.49
CA LYS A 255 -11.21 1.44 5.23
C LYS A 255 -11.64 0.30 4.31
N GLU A 256 -12.01 0.58 3.06
CA GLU A 256 -12.29 -0.43 2.03
C GLU A 256 -10.99 -1.12 1.55
N PHE A 257 -9.83 -0.49 1.80
CA PHE A 257 -8.49 -1.07 1.63
C PHE A 257 -7.89 -1.55 2.95
N ALA A 258 -8.73 -1.87 3.94
CA ALA A 258 -8.24 -2.37 5.22
C ALA A 258 -7.52 -3.73 5.03
N PRO A 259 -6.37 -3.93 5.69
CA PRO A 259 -5.59 -5.15 5.55
C PRO A 259 -6.45 -6.40 5.77
N ALA A 260 -6.47 -7.30 4.79
CA ALA A 260 -6.84 -8.69 5.06
C ALA A 260 -5.80 -9.37 5.97
N ASP A 261 -4.55 -8.88 5.96
CA ASP A 261 -3.44 -9.37 6.78
C ASP A 261 -2.48 -8.23 7.21
N VAL A 262 -1.79 -8.44 8.33
CA VAL A 262 -0.86 -7.49 8.98
C VAL A 262 0.31 -7.08 8.07
N ASN A 263 0.60 -7.84 7.01
CA ASN A 263 1.67 -7.54 6.06
C ASN A 263 1.12 -7.17 4.67
N ILE A 264 0.79 -5.88 4.51
CA ILE A 264 0.17 -5.30 3.29
C ILE A 264 1.09 -5.25 2.08
N THR A 265 2.34 -5.65 2.19
CA THR A 265 3.33 -5.43 1.14
C THR A 265 3.63 -6.69 0.30
N GLY A 266 2.90 -7.79 0.56
CA GLY A 266 2.63 -8.86 -0.40
C GLY A 266 3.84 -9.66 -0.91
N ALA A 267 5.03 -9.46 -0.38
CA ALA A 267 6.21 -10.22 -0.78
C ALA A 267 6.86 -10.86 0.46
N PRO A 268 7.19 -12.15 0.37
CA PRO A 268 7.71 -12.92 1.47
C PRO A 268 9.13 -12.47 1.78
N TYR A 269 9.53 -12.62 3.04
CA TYR A 269 10.88 -13.09 3.30
C TYR A 269 10.94 -14.58 2.96
#